data_AF-A0AA37TS00-F1
#
_entry.id   AF-A0AA37TS00-F1
#
_cell.length_a   1.000
_cell.length_b   1.000
_cell.length_c   1.000
_cell.angle_alpha   90.00
_cell.angle_beta   90.00
_cell.angle_gamma   90.00
#
_symmetry.space_group_name_H-M   'P 1'
#
loop_
_entity.id
_entity.type
_entity.pdbx_description
1 polymer ?
#
loop_
_entity_poly.entity_id
_entity_poly.type
_entity_poly.pdbx_seq_one_letter_code
_entity_poly.pdbx_strand_id
1 'polypeptide(L)' 'MKLSENVRWLTLFASLLVMASCANHQQPSPSWPHSLNVIRLADGGVCMDAESARKLATLKAELEKI' A
#
# COMPACT_ATOMS: atom_id res chain seq x y z
N MET A 1 25.88 18.09 40.32
CA MET A 1 24.92 17.14 39.69
C MET A 1 23.88 17.92 38.90
N LYS A 2 24.12 18.23 37.63
CA LYS A 2 23.14 18.91 36.73
C LYS A 2 23.12 18.32 35.31
N LEU A 3 24.12 17.51 34.94
CA LEU A 3 24.18 16.85 33.64
C LEU A 3 23.17 15.69 33.50
N SER A 4 22.89 14.95 34.58
CA SER A 4 22.07 13.73 34.51
C SER A 4 20.62 14.01 34.13
N GLU A 5 20.07 15.16 34.51
CA GLU A 5 18.68 15.50 34.26
C GLU A 5 18.44 15.86 32.79
N ASN A 6 19.34 16.65 32.20
CA ASN A 6 19.30 17.03 30.78
C ASN A 6 19.47 15.81 29.87
N VAL A 7 20.35 14.87 30.24
CA VAL A 7 20.54 13.61 29.50
C VAL A 7 19.29 12.72 29.59
N ARG A 8 18.60 12.74 30.73
CA ARG A 8 17.35 11.98 30.92
C ARG A 8 16.18 12.55 30.10
N TRP A 9 16.10 13.88 29.99
CA TRP A 9 15.12 14.53 29.11
C TRP A 9 15.41 14.26 27.63
N LEU A 10 16.68 14.37 27.20
CA LEU A 10 17.09 14.09 25.81
C LEU A 10 16.80 12.64 25.39
N THR A 11 17.04 11.67 26.27
CA THR A 11 16.74 10.26 25.99
C THR A 11 15.25 9.97 25.94
N LEU A 12 14.42 10.62 26.77
CA LEU A 12 12.97 10.52 26.70
C LEU A 12 12.41 11.12 25.41
N PHE A 13 12.89 12.30 25.00
CA PHE A 13 12.48 12.94 23.74
C PHE A 13 12.90 12.11 22.52
N ALA A 14 14.11 11.55 22.51
CA ALA A 14 14.56 10.66 21.44
C ALA A 14 13.70 9.39 21.34
N SER A 15 13.29 8.82 22.46
CA SER A 15 12.43 7.63 22.48
C SER A 15 11.02 7.92 21.93
N LEU A 16 10.47 9.10 22.23
CA LEU A 16 9.17 9.55 21.70
C LEU A 16 9.21 9.76 20.17
N LEU A 17 10.31 10.28 19.64
CA LEU A 17 10.50 10.50 18.21
C LEU A 17 10.57 9.17 17.43
N VAL A 18 11.20 8.14 18.00
CA VAL A 18 11.28 6.81 17.36
C VAL A 18 9.91 6.13 17.28
N MET A 19 9.05 6.30 18.29
CA MET A 19 7.69 5.72 18.28
C MET A 19 6.77 6.37 17.24
N ALA A 20 6.94 7.66 16.95
CA ALA A 20 6.16 8.35 15.92
C ALA A 20 6.52 7.89 14.49
N SER A 21 7.77 7.46 14.25
CA SER A 21 8.21 7.01 12.93
C SER A 21 7.69 5.61 12.56
N CYS A 22 7.29 4.80 13.54
CA CYS A 22 6.66 3.49 13.30
C CYS A 22 5.15 3.59 13.04
N ALA A 23 4.55 4.77 13.25
CA ALA A 23 3.13 5.02 12.99
C ALA A 23 2.83 5.37 11.53
N ASN A 24 3.85 5.39 10.65
CA ASN A 24 3.65 5.50 9.21
C ASN A 24 3.17 4.13 8.69
N HIS A 25 1.92 3.79 9.01
CA HIS A 25 1.21 2.68 8.40
C HIS A 25 1.06 2.98 6.92
N GLN A 26 2.04 2.54 6.12
CA GLN A 26 1.86 2.43 4.68
C GLN A 26 0.63 1.54 4.47
N GLN A 27 -0.44 2.10 3.91
CA GLN A 27 -1.57 1.27 3.48
C GLN A 27 -1.01 0.21 2.54
N PRO A 28 -1.30 -1.08 2.77
CA PRO A 28 -0.83 -2.13 1.88
C PRO A 28 -1.37 -1.83 0.48
N SER A 29 -0.49 -1.83 -0.51
CA SER A 29 -0.88 -1.70 -1.91
C SER A 29 -1.86 -2.84 -2.25
N PRO A 30 -2.99 -2.55 -2.92
CA PRO A 30 -3.95 -3.57 -3.28
C PRO A 30 -3.27 -4.61 -4.19
N SER A 31 -3.57 -5.89 -3.95
CA SER A 31 -2.97 -7.01 -4.66
C SER A 31 -3.57 -7.17 -6.06
N TRP A 32 -2.79 -7.69 -7.00
CA TRP A 32 -3.28 -8.03 -8.34
C TRP A 32 -4.45 -9.03 -8.28
N PRO A 33 -5.48 -8.92 -9.14
CA PRO A 33 -6.64 -9.78 -9.07
C PRO A 33 -6.27 -11.17 -9.59
N HIS A 34 -6.68 -12.20 -8.87
CA HIS A 34 -6.60 -13.58 -9.35
C HIS A 34 -7.73 -13.88 -10.34
N SER A 35 -7.52 -14.87 -11.22
CA SER A 35 -8.55 -15.38 -12.14
C SER A 35 -9.04 -14.34 -13.16
N LEU A 36 -8.10 -13.68 -13.85
CA LEU A 36 -8.40 -12.91 -15.05
C LEU A 36 -8.50 -13.86 -16.23
N ASN A 37 -9.57 -13.73 -17.00
CA ASN A 37 -9.83 -14.58 -18.15
C ASN A 37 -9.95 -13.75 -19.43
N VAL A 38 -9.45 -14.37 -20.51
CA VAL A 38 -9.33 -13.77 -21.83
C VAL A 38 -10.04 -14.62 -22.86
N ILE A 39 -10.75 -13.95 -23.76
CA ILE A 39 -11.45 -14.55 -24.87
C ILE A 39 -10.55 -14.42 -26.10
N ARG A 40 -10.12 -15.55 -26.66
CA ARG A 40 -9.41 -15.57 -27.94
C ARG A 40 -10.45 -15.57 -29.06
N LEU A 41 -10.31 -14.61 -29.96
CA LEU A 41 -11.14 -14.49 -31.15
C LEU A 41 -10.60 -15.38 -32.28
N ALA A 42 -11.46 -15.72 -33.24
CA ALA A 42 -11.12 -16.59 -34.36
C ALA A 42 -10.04 -16.00 -35.29
N ASP A 43 -9.93 -14.68 -35.33
CA ASP A 43 -8.90 -13.92 -36.07
C ASP A 43 -7.57 -13.79 -35.31
N GLY A 44 -7.45 -14.43 -34.15
CA GLY A 44 -6.27 -14.34 -33.28
C GLY A 44 -6.26 -13.12 -32.36
N GLY A 45 -7.30 -12.27 -32.41
CA GLY A 45 -7.50 -11.21 -31.43
C GLY A 45 -7.67 -11.72 -30.01
N VAL A 46 -7.30 -10.91 -29.03
CA VAL A 46 -7.50 -11.23 -27.61
C VAL A 46 -8.36 -10.14 -26.99
N CYS A 47 -9.54 -10.53 -26.53
CA CYS A 47 -10.41 -9.71 -25.71
C CYS A 47 -10.34 -10.20 -24.26
N MET A 48 -10.71 -9.32 -23.34
CA MET A 48 -10.94 -9.70 -21.95
C MET A 48 -12.42 -9.85 -21.72
N ASP A 49 -12.83 -10.84 -20.91
CA ASP A 49 -14.23 -10.93 -20.54
C ASP A 49 -14.66 -9.76 -19.64
N ALA A 50 -15.97 -9.53 -19.60
CA ALA A 50 -16.53 -8.38 -18.90
C ALA A 50 -16.27 -8.40 -17.39
N GLU A 51 -16.20 -9.58 -16.77
CA GLU A 51 -15.97 -9.70 -15.33
C GLU A 51 -14.53 -9.35 -14.96
N SER A 52 -13.57 -9.87 -15.73
CA SER A 52 -12.14 -9.61 -15.59
C SER A 52 -11.82 -8.14 -15.86
N ALA A 53 -12.45 -7.55 -16.87
CA ALA A 53 -12.34 -6.12 -17.13
C ALA A 53 -12.85 -5.26 -15.96
N ARG A 54 -13.97 -5.65 -15.32
CA ARG A 54 -14.49 -4.97 -14.12
C ARG A 54 -13.53 -5.10 -12.93
N LYS A 55 -12.95 -6.29 -12.69
CA LYS A 55 -11.97 -6.49 -11.61
C LYS A 55 -10.77 -5.54 -11.75
N LEU A 56 -10.26 -5.38 -12.97
CA LEU A 56 -9.16 -4.46 -13.24
C LEU A 56 -9.56 -3.00 -13.13
N ALA A 57 -10.77 -2.63 -13.56
CA ALA A 57 -11.29 -1.28 -13.38
C ALA A 57 -11.41 -0.92 -11.89
N THR A 58 -11.89 -1.84 -11.05
CA THR A 58 -11.95 -1.66 -9.60
C THR A 58 -10.56 -1.51 -8.99
N LEU A 59 -9.62 -2.40 -9.34
CA LEU A 59 -8.25 -2.32 -8.83
C LEU A 59 -7.57 -1.00 -9.22
N LYS A 60 -7.76 -0.54 -10.46
CA LYS A 60 -7.25 0.75 -10.92
C LYS A 60 -7.79 1.89 -10.05
N ALA A 61 -9.10 1.90 -9.80
CA ALA A 61 -9.72 2.92 -8.96
C ALA A 61 -9.26 2.86 -7.49
N GLU A 62 -8.83 1.70 -6.99
CA GLU A 62 -8.21 1.58 -5.66
C GLU A 62 -6.78 2.10 -5.64
N LEU A 63 -6.00 1.81 -6.68
CA LEU A 63 -4.63 2.30 -6.81
C LEU A 63 -4.57 3.84 -6.97
N GLU A 64 -5.52 4.44 -7.67
CA GLU A 64 -5.60 5.90 -7.84
C GLU A 64 -5.98 6.65 -6.54
N LYS A 65 -6.40 5.95 -5.49
CA LYS A 65 -6.73 6.54 -4.18
C LYS A 65 -5.55 6.60 -3.21
N ILE A 66 -4.41 6.01 -3.58
CA ILE A 66 -3.16 5.96 -2.81
C ILE A 66 -2.23 7.05 -3.33
#